data_AF-C0QK98-F1
#
_entry.id   AF-C0QK98-F1
#
_cell.length_a   1.000
_cell.length_b   1.000
_cell.length_c   1.000
_cell.angle_alpha   90.00
_cell.angle_beta   90.00
_cell.angle_gamma   90.00
#
_symmetry.space_group_name_H-M   'P 1'
#
loop_
_entity.id
_entity.type
_entity.pdbx_description
1 polymer ?
#
loop_
_entity_poly.entity_id
_entity_poly.type
_entity_poly.pdbx_seq_one_letter_code
_entity_poly.pdbx_strand_id
1 'polypeptide(L)'
;MKSIIVALLIATLITMSGCALKKTTFGDRILAEGKSRIEIAEQWEQGKNDSKKGEDQVLKGRKMVEKGRSDLREGEQLIAAGNVEVQTNRQAYQALSQISQATDSAEMAFGRATDLKKIAKDWEDGEEKIQEGNDLIHRGNTQINEGESEIQKGQLLIKLGRNKMQEAENSYHQELQ
;
A
#
# COMPACT_ATOMS: atom_id res chain seq x y z
N MET A 1 62.01 -42.81 -34.59
CA MET A 1 63.20 -42.62 -33.73
C MET A 1 62.71 -42.67 -32.29
N LYS A 2 62.91 -43.82 -31.61
CA LYS A 2 63.83 -44.00 -30.46
C LYS A 2 63.34 -43.18 -29.25
N SER A 3 62.91 -43.71 -28.09
CA SER A 3 63.22 -44.97 -27.37
C SER A 3 62.19 -45.17 -26.21
N ILE A 4 61.63 -46.38 -25.95
CA ILE A 4 61.98 -47.40 -24.91
C ILE A 4 61.47 -47.02 -23.49
N ILE A 5 60.34 -47.57 -23.00
CA ILE A 5 60.10 -48.81 -22.18
C ILE A 5 60.42 -48.67 -20.67
N VAL A 6 59.45 -49.09 -19.82
CA VAL A 6 59.52 -49.90 -18.55
C VAL A 6 58.20 -49.61 -17.79
N ALA A 7 57.12 -50.39 -17.91
CA ALA A 7 56.84 -51.70 -17.32
C ALA A 7 56.97 -51.75 -15.78
N LEU A 8 55.86 -51.61 -15.04
CA LEU A 8 55.64 -52.40 -13.82
C LEU A 8 54.15 -52.53 -13.49
N LEU A 9 53.66 -53.77 -13.64
CA LEU A 9 52.44 -54.33 -13.07
C LEU A 9 52.50 -54.28 -11.54
N ILE A 10 51.48 -53.69 -10.89
CA ILE A 10 51.08 -54.08 -9.53
C ILE A 10 49.58 -54.32 -9.54
N ALA A 11 49.24 -55.60 -9.42
CA ALA A 11 47.91 -56.10 -9.16
C ALA A 11 47.54 -55.89 -7.67
N THR A 12 46.22 -55.90 -7.40
CA THR A 12 45.57 -56.02 -6.07
C THR A 12 45.60 -54.74 -5.22
N LEU A 13 44.51 -54.20 -4.65
CA LEU A 13 43.37 -54.81 -3.97
C LEU A 13 42.09 -54.01 -4.28
N ILE A 14 41.04 -54.68 -4.77
CA ILE A 14 39.68 -54.14 -4.72
C ILE A 14 39.20 -54.32 -3.27
N THR A 15 39.36 -53.31 -2.43
CA THR A 15 38.56 -53.21 -1.21
C THR A 15 37.25 -52.56 -1.60
N MET A 16 36.28 -53.38 -2.02
CA MET A 16 34.87 -52.97 -1.95
C MET A 16 34.53 -52.86 -0.46
N SER A 17 34.79 -51.70 0.11
CA SER A 17 34.19 -51.26 1.36
C SER A 17 32.70 -51.10 1.09
N GLY A 18 31.98 -52.22 1.10
CA GLY A 18 30.53 -52.22 1.12
C GLY A 18 30.10 -51.56 2.41
N CYS A 19 29.81 -50.27 2.36
CA CYS A 19 29.04 -49.60 3.40
C CYS A 19 27.79 -50.44 3.63
N ALA A 20 27.70 -51.06 4.80
CA ALA A 20 26.51 -51.74 5.25
C ALA A 20 25.39 -50.69 5.33
N LEU A 21 24.67 -50.51 4.23
CA LEU A 21 23.44 -49.74 4.17
C LEU A 21 22.49 -50.39 5.17
N LYS A 22 22.33 -49.75 6.33
CA LYS A 22 21.37 -50.14 7.36
C LYS A 22 20.01 -50.29 6.66
N LYS A 23 19.50 -51.52 6.55
CA LYS A 23 18.30 -51.82 5.77
C LYS A 23 17.12 -51.07 6.39
N THR A 24 16.52 -50.14 5.64
CA THR A 24 15.40 -49.32 6.14
C THR A 24 14.22 -50.25 6.46
N THR A 25 13.70 -50.16 7.68
CA THR A 25 12.54 -50.97 8.06
C THR A 25 11.28 -50.39 7.44
N PHE A 26 10.21 -51.19 7.40
CA PHE A 26 8.89 -50.69 7.01
C PHE A 26 8.46 -49.49 7.89
N GLY A 27 8.69 -49.59 9.21
CA GLY A 27 8.37 -48.51 10.14
C GLY A 27 9.14 -47.21 9.85
N ASP A 28 10.43 -47.30 9.51
CA ASP A 28 11.23 -46.11 9.15
C ASP A 28 10.68 -45.40 7.91
N ARG A 29 10.19 -46.16 6.92
CA ARG A 29 9.59 -45.59 5.70
C ARG A 29 8.28 -44.86 5.99
N ILE A 30 7.38 -45.50 6.73
CA ILE A 30 6.10 -44.88 7.12
C ILE A 30 6.32 -43.60 7.94
N LEU A 31 7.31 -43.61 8.84
CA LEU A 31 7.67 -42.41 9.61
C LEU A 31 8.24 -41.30 8.73
N ALA A 32 9.08 -41.64 7.75
CA ALA A 32 9.64 -40.66 6.81
C ALA A 32 8.54 -40.04 5.92
N GLU A 33 7.67 -40.88 5.34
CA GLU A 33 6.53 -40.42 4.53
C GLU A 33 5.57 -39.54 5.36
N GLY A 34 5.27 -39.95 6.60
CA GLY A 34 4.40 -39.18 7.49
C GLY A 34 4.97 -37.79 7.80
N LYS A 35 6.27 -37.69 8.07
CA LYS A 35 6.94 -36.40 8.31
C LYS A 35 6.90 -35.50 7.08
N SER A 36 7.20 -36.05 5.90
CA SER A 36 7.18 -35.32 4.64
C SER A 36 5.80 -34.71 4.36
N ARG A 37 4.74 -35.50 4.55
CA ARG A 37 3.36 -35.04 4.37
C ARG A 37 2.95 -33.94 5.37
N ILE A 38 3.46 -33.99 6.59
CA ILE A 38 3.23 -32.93 7.59
C ILE A 38 3.90 -31.64 7.15
N GLU A 39 5.17 -31.69 6.70
CA GLU A 39 5.90 -30.52 6.22
C GLU A 39 5.22 -29.86 5.02
N ILE A 40 4.73 -30.65 4.07
CA ILE A 40 3.94 -30.19 2.93
C ILE A 40 2.65 -29.49 3.39
N ALA A 41 1.91 -30.11 4.32
CA ALA A 41 0.67 -29.54 4.84
C ALA A 41 0.93 -28.21 5.57
N GLU A 42 2.00 -28.11 6.36
CA GLU A 42 2.41 -26.89 7.03
C GLU A 42 2.76 -25.78 6.03
N GLN A 43 3.49 -26.09 4.94
CA GLN A 43 3.79 -25.12 3.89
C GLN A 43 2.52 -24.59 3.20
N TRP A 44 1.57 -25.48 2.90
CA TRP A 44 0.30 -25.09 2.31
C TRP A 44 -0.51 -24.17 3.25
N GLU A 45 -0.58 -24.53 4.54
CA GLU A 45 -1.25 -23.71 5.57
C GLU A 45 -0.59 -22.34 5.75
N GLN A 46 0.74 -22.26 5.71
CA GLN A 46 1.45 -20.98 5.69
C GLN A 46 1.06 -20.15 4.46
N GLY A 47 0.98 -20.77 3.28
CA GLY A 47 0.58 -20.08 2.06
C GLY A 47 -0.86 -19.54 2.11
N LYS A 48 -1.79 -20.30 2.70
CA LYS A 48 -3.15 -19.85 2.96
C LYS A 48 -3.18 -18.64 3.92
N ASN A 49 -2.39 -18.70 4.98
CA ASN A 49 -2.31 -17.62 5.97
C ASN A 49 -1.70 -16.34 5.38
N ASP A 50 -0.64 -16.45 4.58
CA ASP A 50 -0.04 -15.31 3.88
C ASP A 50 -1.04 -14.70 2.89
N SER A 51 -1.78 -15.54 2.15
CA SER A 51 -2.82 -15.07 1.24
C SER A 51 -3.91 -14.28 1.96
N LYS A 52 -4.42 -14.81 3.08
CA LYS A 52 -5.44 -14.15 3.90
C LYS A 52 -4.96 -12.81 4.45
N LYS A 53 -3.75 -12.75 5.01
CA LYS A 53 -3.13 -11.49 5.46
C LYS A 53 -3.03 -10.49 4.31
N GLY A 54 -2.70 -10.97 3.11
CA GLY A 54 -2.63 -10.13 1.93
C GLY A 54 -3.97 -9.57 1.51
N GLU A 55 -5.05 -10.36 1.56
CA GLU A 55 -6.42 -9.89 1.31
C GLU A 55 -6.85 -8.82 2.31
N ASP A 56 -6.56 -9.03 3.60
CA ASP A 56 -6.86 -8.05 4.66
C ASP A 56 -6.12 -6.72 4.41
N GLN A 57 -4.87 -6.78 3.97
CA GLN A 57 -4.07 -5.61 3.59
C GLN A 57 -4.64 -4.87 2.38
N VAL A 58 -5.05 -5.60 1.34
CA VAL A 58 -5.72 -4.99 0.17
C VAL A 58 -7.02 -4.32 0.58
N LEU A 59 -7.82 -4.95 1.45
CA LEU A 59 -9.07 -4.35 1.93
C LEU A 59 -8.82 -3.06 2.73
N LYS A 60 -7.85 -3.07 3.63
CA LYS A 60 -7.44 -1.88 4.39
C LYS A 60 -7.01 -0.76 3.45
N GLY A 61 -6.14 -1.06 2.49
CA GLY A 61 -5.65 -0.06 1.54
C GLY A 61 -6.75 0.51 0.65
N ARG A 62 -7.72 -0.31 0.20
CA ARG A 62 -8.90 0.19 -0.54
C ARG A 62 -9.73 1.18 0.28
N LYS A 63 -9.98 0.90 1.55
CA LYS A 63 -10.71 1.82 2.45
C LYS A 63 -9.98 3.15 2.61
N MET A 64 -8.64 3.12 2.70
CA MET A 64 -7.82 4.35 2.76
C MET A 64 -7.92 5.15 1.46
N VAL A 65 -7.83 4.50 0.29
CA VAL A 65 -8.00 5.17 -1.01
C VAL A 65 -9.41 5.77 -1.15
N GLU A 66 -10.44 5.06 -0.73
CA GLU A 66 -11.82 5.56 -0.77
C GLU A 66 -12.02 6.78 0.11
N LYS A 67 -11.51 6.73 1.35
CA LYS A 67 -11.54 7.87 2.27
C LYS A 67 -10.76 9.06 1.70
N GLY A 68 -9.56 8.82 1.16
CA GLY A 68 -8.74 9.86 0.58
C GLY A 68 -9.42 10.55 -0.61
N ARG A 69 -10.09 9.78 -1.48
CA ARG A 69 -10.92 10.33 -2.57
C ARG A 69 -12.12 11.13 -2.06
N SER A 70 -12.65 10.80 -0.88
CA SER A 70 -13.70 11.60 -0.25
C SER A 70 -13.16 12.93 0.23
N ASP A 71 -12.03 12.91 0.94
CA ASP A 71 -11.35 14.13 1.41
C ASP A 71 -10.99 15.05 0.22
N LEU A 72 -10.53 14.50 -0.90
CA LEU A 72 -10.28 15.28 -2.13
C LEU A 72 -11.53 16.01 -2.63
N ARG A 73 -12.67 15.31 -2.75
CA ARG A 73 -13.91 15.90 -3.25
C ARG A 73 -14.44 17.00 -2.32
N GLU A 74 -14.40 16.76 -1.02
CA GLU A 74 -14.81 17.74 -0.02
C GLU A 74 -13.89 18.96 -0.05
N GLY A 75 -12.58 18.74 -0.16
CA GLY A 75 -11.61 19.84 -0.29
C GLY A 75 -11.80 20.68 -1.55
N GLU A 76 -12.05 20.06 -2.69
CA GLU A 76 -12.37 20.76 -3.95
C GLU A 76 -13.65 21.61 -3.82
N GLN A 77 -14.68 21.09 -3.13
CA GLN A 77 -15.93 21.82 -2.88
C GLN A 77 -15.70 23.04 -1.98
N LEU A 78 -14.91 22.90 -0.90
CA LEU A 78 -14.58 24.02 -0.02
C LEU A 78 -13.76 25.10 -0.74
N ILE A 79 -12.77 24.70 -1.53
CA ILE A 79 -11.98 25.66 -2.33
C ILE A 79 -12.86 26.39 -3.34
N ALA A 80 -13.77 25.68 -4.02
CA ALA A 80 -14.70 26.31 -4.96
C ALA A 80 -15.62 27.32 -4.26
N ALA A 81 -16.21 26.94 -3.12
CA ALA A 81 -17.06 27.82 -2.32
C ALA A 81 -16.30 29.05 -1.80
N GLY A 82 -15.13 28.84 -1.21
CA GLY A 82 -14.29 29.93 -0.69
C GLY A 82 -13.82 30.89 -1.78
N ASN A 83 -13.46 30.39 -2.98
CA ASN A 83 -13.11 31.25 -4.11
C ASN A 83 -14.28 32.14 -4.57
N VAL A 84 -15.50 31.62 -4.60
CA VAL A 84 -16.70 32.41 -4.93
C VAL A 84 -16.92 33.51 -3.89
N GLU A 85 -16.76 33.19 -2.60
CA GLU A 85 -16.91 34.16 -1.51
C GLU A 85 -15.84 35.25 -1.57
N VAL A 86 -14.57 34.88 -1.69
CA VAL A 86 -13.45 35.83 -1.83
C VAL A 86 -13.64 36.74 -3.04
N GLN A 87 -14.04 36.19 -4.18
CA GLN A 87 -14.28 36.98 -5.39
C GLN A 87 -15.45 37.96 -5.21
N THR A 88 -16.56 37.49 -4.63
CA THR A 88 -17.76 38.32 -4.38
C THR A 88 -17.43 39.46 -3.42
N ASN A 89 -16.74 39.15 -2.32
CA ASN A 89 -16.36 40.15 -1.31
C ASN A 89 -15.36 41.16 -1.86
N ARG A 90 -14.41 40.73 -2.70
CA ARG A 90 -13.49 41.64 -3.39
C ARG A 90 -14.23 42.65 -4.27
N GLN A 91 -15.23 42.20 -5.03
CA GLN A 91 -16.04 43.09 -5.86
C GLN A 91 -16.88 44.06 -5.02
N ALA A 92 -17.51 43.56 -3.94
CA ALA A 92 -18.28 44.39 -3.01
C ALA A 92 -17.40 45.47 -2.36
N TYR A 93 -16.20 45.09 -1.91
CA TYR A 93 -15.23 46.02 -1.34
C TYR A 93 -14.84 47.12 -2.33
N GLN A 94 -14.55 46.74 -3.59
CA GLN A 94 -14.20 47.70 -4.65
C GLN A 94 -15.36 48.66 -4.94
N ALA A 95 -16.58 48.16 -5.04
CA ALA A 95 -17.76 49.00 -5.28
C ALA A 95 -17.98 49.99 -4.13
N LEU A 96 -17.88 49.53 -2.87
CA LEU A 96 -18.13 50.34 -1.69
C LEU A 96 -17.02 51.39 -1.44
N SER A 97 -15.77 51.05 -1.73
CA SER A 97 -14.62 51.96 -1.58
C SER A 97 -14.56 53.06 -2.65
N GLN A 98 -15.18 52.85 -3.81
CA GLN A 98 -15.23 53.83 -4.91
C GLN A 98 -16.32 54.91 -4.73
N ILE A 99 -17.22 54.78 -3.75
CA ILE A 99 -18.25 55.79 -3.47
C ILE A 99 -17.57 57.07 -2.94
N SER A 100 -17.65 58.15 -3.73
CA SER A 100 -17.07 59.48 -3.47
C SER A 100 -17.59 60.13 -2.18
N GLN A 101 -16.66 60.69 -1.40
CA GLN A 101 -16.85 61.13 0.00
C GLN A 101 -17.30 62.60 0.17
N ALA A 102 -17.60 63.32 -0.91
CA ALA A 102 -17.70 64.78 -0.88
C ALA A 102 -18.88 65.34 -0.03
N THR A 103 -19.87 64.51 0.32
CA THR A 103 -21.10 64.96 1.02
C THR A 103 -21.65 63.95 2.04
N ASP A 104 -20.84 63.01 2.53
CA ASP A 104 -21.35 61.98 3.45
C ASP A 104 -21.72 62.57 4.82
N SER A 105 -22.91 62.22 5.32
CA SER A 105 -23.24 62.44 6.73
C SER A 105 -22.46 61.47 7.61
N ALA A 106 -22.31 61.78 8.89
CA ALA A 106 -21.67 60.88 9.86
C ALA A 106 -22.34 59.50 9.92
N GLU A 107 -23.67 59.45 9.76
CA GLU A 107 -24.44 58.20 9.71
C GLU A 107 -24.11 57.36 8.47
N MET A 108 -24.01 57.97 7.30
CA MET A 108 -23.61 57.28 6.06
C MET A 108 -22.16 56.79 6.12
N ALA A 109 -21.27 57.54 6.76
CA ALA A 109 -19.90 57.09 7.01
C ALA A 109 -19.85 55.88 7.95
N PHE A 110 -20.65 55.89 9.03
CA PHE A 110 -20.72 54.77 9.98
C PHE A 110 -21.33 53.50 9.35
N GLY A 111 -22.39 53.64 8.54
CA GLY A 111 -22.99 52.53 7.81
C GLY A 111 -21.98 51.85 6.89
N ARG A 112 -21.26 52.62 6.06
CA ARG A 112 -20.23 52.06 5.18
C ARG A 112 -19.09 51.39 5.93
N ALA A 113 -18.64 51.96 7.05
CA ALA A 113 -17.61 51.32 7.87
C ALA A 113 -18.07 49.96 8.41
N THR A 114 -19.36 49.85 8.77
CA THR A 114 -19.98 48.59 9.21
C THR A 114 -20.03 47.58 8.07
N ASP A 115 -20.45 48.00 6.87
CA ASP A 115 -20.52 47.13 5.70
C ASP A 115 -19.13 46.65 5.26
N LEU A 116 -18.13 47.54 5.24
CA LEU A 116 -16.73 47.17 4.95
C LEU A 116 -16.20 46.15 5.96
N LYS A 117 -16.53 46.31 7.25
CA LYS A 117 -16.15 45.35 8.29
C LYS A 117 -16.80 43.98 8.04
N LYS A 118 -18.08 43.95 7.64
CA LYS A 118 -18.77 42.71 7.29
C LYS A 118 -18.13 42.04 6.08
N ILE A 119 -17.85 42.79 5.01
CA ILE A 119 -17.18 42.28 3.81
C ILE A 119 -15.81 41.70 4.14
N ALA A 120 -15.04 42.37 4.99
CA ALA A 120 -13.72 41.87 5.43
C ALA A 120 -13.84 40.54 6.18
N LYS A 121 -14.84 40.39 7.06
CA LYS A 121 -15.11 39.13 7.74
C LYS A 121 -15.54 38.03 6.77
N ASP A 122 -16.48 38.31 5.87
CA ASP A 122 -16.95 37.32 4.90
C ASP A 122 -15.81 36.90 3.94
N TRP A 123 -14.85 37.79 3.66
CA TRP A 123 -13.64 37.46 2.92
C TRP A 123 -12.75 36.49 3.71
N GLU A 124 -12.47 36.78 4.99
CA GLU A 124 -11.68 35.92 5.88
C GLU A 124 -12.30 34.52 5.99
N ASP A 125 -13.62 34.43 6.18
CA ASP A 125 -14.35 33.16 6.20
C ASP A 125 -14.20 32.37 4.87
N GLY A 126 -14.10 33.08 3.73
CA GLY A 126 -13.83 32.47 2.42
C GLY A 126 -12.39 31.96 2.25
N GLU A 127 -11.41 32.68 2.81
CA GLU A 127 -10.00 32.24 2.85
C GLU A 127 -9.82 31.02 3.76
N GLU A 128 -10.54 30.97 4.89
CA GLU A 128 -10.57 29.81 5.79
C GLU A 128 -11.06 28.55 5.07
N LYS A 129 -12.15 28.65 4.29
CA LYS A 129 -12.64 27.52 3.47
C LYS A 129 -11.60 27.03 2.46
N ILE A 130 -10.89 27.95 1.81
CA ILE A 130 -9.82 27.58 0.87
C ILE A 130 -8.71 26.83 1.62
N GLN A 131 -8.33 27.30 2.81
CA GLN A 131 -7.31 26.66 3.63
C GLN A 131 -7.74 25.27 4.09
N GLU A 132 -8.95 25.14 4.66
CA GLU A 132 -9.52 23.85 5.06
C GLU A 132 -9.59 22.88 3.89
N GLY A 133 -9.99 23.35 2.71
CA GLY A 133 -10.05 22.53 1.52
C GLY A 133 -8.67 22.05 1.05
N ASN A 134 -7.64 22.89 1.13
CA ASN A 134 -6.26 22.49 0.85
C ASN A 134 -5.75 21.43 1.86
N ASP A 135 -6.10 21.57 3.14
CA ASP A 135 -5.74 20.60 4.17
C ASP A 135 -6.40 19.23 3.93
N LEU A 136 -7.67 19.23 3.49
CA LEU A 136 -8.37 18.02 3.05
C LEU A 136 -7.72 17.40 1.82
N ILE A 137 -7.31 18.20 0.83
CA ILE A 137 -6.61 17.68 -0.35
C ILE A 137 -5.28 17.02 0.05
N HIS A 138 -4.51 17.66 0.93
CA HIS A 138 -3.24 17.12 1.42
C HIS A 138 -3.44 15.79 2.16
N ARG A 139 -4.43 15.76 3.06
CA ARG A 139 -4.80 14.55 3.81
C ARG A 139 -5.28 13.45 2.88
N GLY A 140 -6.11 13.78 1.89
CA GLY A 140 -6.66 12.84 0.93
C GLY A 140 -5.56 12.17 0.10
N ASN A 141 -4.60 12.96 -0.41
CA ASN A 141 -3.43 12.44 -1.11
C ASN A 141 -2.57 11.52 -0.22
N THR A 142 -2.36 11.89 1.04
CA THR A 142 -1.63 11.05 2.00
C THR A 142 -2.31 9.69 2.19
N GLN A 143 -3.64 9.68 2.40
CA GLN A 143 -4.40 8.44 2.56
C GLN A 143 -4.39 7.57 1.29
N ILE A 144 -4.43 8.18 0.10
CA ILE A 144 -4.33 7.45 -1.17
C ILE A 144 -2.97 6.77 -1.28
N ASN A 145 -1.88 7.49 -1.02
CA ASN A 145 -0.52 6.96 -1.09
C ASN A 145 -0.30 5.81 -0.09
N GLU A 146 -0.74 5.99 1.15
CA GLU A 146 -0.69 4.94 2.17
C GLU A 146 -1.54 3.73 1.76
N GLY A 147 -2.74 3.97 1.25
CA GLY A 147 -3.64 2.92 0.80
C GLY A 147 -3.07 2.11 -0.38
N GLU A 148 -2.44 2.77 -1.35
CA GLU A 148 -1.73 2.11 -2.45
C GLU A 148 -0.56 1.26 -1.95
N SER A 149 0.19 1.74 -0.96
CA SER A 149 1.27 0.97 -0.33
C SER A 149 0.74 -0.32 0.33
N GLU A 150 -0.37 -0.23 1.07
CA GLU A 150 -0.96 -1.42 1.71
C GLU A 150 -1.53 -2.40 0.68
N ILE A 151 -2.11 -1.90 -0.43
CA ILE A 151 -2.56 -2.74 -1.55
C ILE A 151 -1.38 -3.49 -2.17
N GLN A 152 -0.25 -2.81 -2.42
CA GLN A 152 0.94 -3.45 -2.99
C GLN A 152 1.49 -4.53 -2.07
N LYS A 153 1.65 -4.25 -0.77
CA LYS A 153 2.07 -5.24 0.23
C LYS A 153 1.11 -6.43 0.26
N GLY A 154 -0.18 -6.16 0.22
CA GLY A 154 -1.21 -7.20 0.22
C GLY A 154 -1.15 -8.10 -1.01
N GLN A 155 -0.97 -7.52 -2.20
CA GLN A 155 -0.78 -8.27 -3.45
C GLN A 155 0.47 -9.16 -3.43
N LEU A 156 1.58 -8.68 -2.85
CA LEU A 156 2.79 -9.46 -2.68
C LEU A 156 2.56 -10.68 -1.76
N LEU A 157 1.86 -10.49 -0.65
CA LEU A 157 1.51 -11.57 0.28
C LEU A 157 0.59 -12.62 -0.37
N ILE A 158 -0.42 -12.17 -1.14
CA ILE A 158 -1.28 -13.08 -1.92
C ILE A 158 -0.45 -13.90 -2.91
N LYS A 159 0.47 -13.25 -3.63
CA LYS A 159 1.34 -13.95 -4.59
C LYS A 159 2.25 -14.96 -3.88
N LEU A 160 2.90 -14.56 -2.79
CA LEU A 160 3.75 -15.44 -2.00
C LEU A 160 2.96 -16.63 -1.47
N GLY A 161 1.77 -16.38 -0.93
CA GLY A 161 0.90 -17.41 -0.39
C GLY A 161 0.47 -18.43 -1.44
N ARG A 162 0.06 -17.96 -2.63
CA ARG A 162 -0.25 -18.83 -3.77
C ARG A 162 0.93 -19.68 -4.22
N ASN A 163 2.12 -19.09 -4.30
CA ASN A 163 3.32 -19.84 -4.67
C ASN A 163 3.61 -20.96 -3.66
N LYS A 164 3.54 -20.67 -2.35
CA LYS A 164 3.75 -21.70 -1.32
C LYS A 164 2.74 -22.85 -1.40
N MET A 165 1.46 -22.53 -1.61
CA MET A 165 0.42 -23.55 -1.78
C MET A 165 0.67 -24.40 -3.03
N GLN A 166 1.02 -23.77 -4.15
CA GLN A 166 1.32 -24.47 -5.40
C GLN A 166 2.57 -25.36 -5.28
N GLU A 167 3.62 -24.87 -4.61
CA GLU A 167 4.82 -25.66 -4.33
C GLU A 167 4.51 -26.86 -3.44
N ALA A 168 3.69 -26.68 -2.39
CA ALA A 168 3.25 -27.77 -1.53
C ALA A 168 2.43 -28.82 -2.32
N GLU A 169 1.50 -28.39 -3.17
CA GLU A 169 0.72 -29.28 -4.04
C GLU A 169 1.62 -30.07 -5.01
N ASN A 170 2.60 -29.41 -5.61
CA ASN A 170 3.57 -30.05 -6.49
C ASN A 170 4.42 -31.09 -5.76
N SER A 171 4.93 -30.76 -4.57
CA SER A 171 5.70 -31.69 -3.73
C SER A 171 4.87 -32.91 -3.35
N TYR A 172 3.59 -32.71 -2.99
CA TYR A 172 2.68 -33.81 -2.70
C TYR A 172 2.48 -34.74 -3.89
N HIS A 173 2.33 -34.19 -5.10
CA HIS A 173 2.18 -34.98 -6.31
C HIS A 173 3.44 -35.76 -6.68
N GLN A 174 4.63 -35.20 -6.44
CA GLN A 174 5.90 -35.89 -6.67
C GLN A 174 6.09 -37.09 -5.73
N GLU A 175 5.62 -36.98 -4.48
CA GLU A 175 5.68 -38.09 -3.52
C GLU A 175 4.72 -39.26 -3.83
N LEU A 176 3.77 -39.06 -4.76
CA LEU A 176 2.82 -40.10 -5.18
C LEU A 176 3.28 -40.90 -6.40
N GLN A 177 4.34 -40.47 -7.10
CA GLN A 177 4.89 -41.10 -8.30
C GLN A 177 6.07 -42.01 -7.96
#